data_AF-A0A953V573-F1
#
_entry.id   AF-A0A953V573-F1
#
_cell.length_a   1.000
_cell.length_b   1.000
_cell.length_c   1.000
_cell.angle_alpha   90.00
_cell.angle_beta   90.00
_cell.angle_gamma   90.00
#
_symmetry.space_group_name_H-M   'P 1'
#
loop_
_entity.id
_entity.type
_entity.pdbx_description
1 polymer ?
#
loop_
_entity_poly.entity_id
_entity_poly.type
_entity_poly.pdbx_seq_one_letter_code
_entity_poly.pdbx_strand_id
1 'polypeptide(L)'
;MIGSLGRREDETRVKFSGFGGEDDLREAKSVLIEQYRREVKDTGSPEVQIALLSERITYLTMHLKSHLKDHASRRGLIMMVNKRRRLLDYLNRRNPDRYREIVERLSLRK
;
A
#
# COMPACT_ATOMS: atom_id res chain seq x y z
N MET A 1 1.34 -39.68 -18.96
CA MET A 1 0.24 -38.69 -18.89
C MET A 1 -0.15 -38.61 -17.42
N ILE A 2 -0.09 -37.53 -16.65
CA ILE A 2 0.12 -36.09 -16.85
C ILE A 2 0.86 -35.64 -15.57
N GLY A 3 2.09 -35.14 -15.69
CA GLY A 3 2.81 -34.55 -14.55
C GLY A 3 2.20 -33.20 -14.23
N SER A 4 1.43 -33.12 -13.15
CA SER A 4 0.83 -31.89 -12.67
C SER A 4 1.93 -30.97 -12.13
N LEU A 5 2.31 -30.01 -12.97
CA LEU A 5 3.02 -28.79 -12.59
C LEU A 5 2.23 -28.06 -11.48
N GLY A 6 2.56 -28.35 -10.22
CA GLY A 6 2.24 -27.47 -9.09
C GLY A 6 3.21 -26.29 -9.11
N ARG A 7 2.90 -25.29 -9.93
CA ARG A 7 3.65 -24.03 -9.99
C ARG A 7 3.67 -23.38 -8.60
N ARG A 8 4.89 -23.14 -8.12
CA ARG A 8 5.26 -22.30 -6.98
C ARG A 8 4.73 -20.88 -7.22
N GLU A 9 3.69 -20.45 -6.52
CA GLU A 9 3.21 -19.05 -6.56
C GLU A 9 2.82 -18.50 -5.18
N ASP A 10 3.47 -18.96 -4.09
CA ASP A 10 3.06 -18.55 -2.73
C ASP A 10 4.20 -18.02 -1.84
N GLU A 11 5.26 -17.45 -2.42
CA GLU A 11 6.41 -16.93 -1.65
C GLU A 11 6.56 -15.39 -1.61
N THR A 12 5.79 -14.61 -2.39
CA THR A 12 5.93 -13.14 -2.39
C THR A 12 4.87 -12.39 -1.60
N ARG A 13 3.89 -13.09 -1.01
CA ARG A 13 2.91 -12.46 -0.14
C ARG A 13 3.48 -12.35 1.26
N VAL A 14 4.34 -11.35 1.49
CA VAL A 14 4.78 -10.98 2.83
C VAL A 14 3.53 -10.69 3.66
N LYS A 15 3.17 -11.64 4.53
CA LYS A 15 2.10 -11.47 5.51
C LYS A 15 2.61 -10.51 6.58
N PHE A 16 2.48 -9.21 6.35
CA PHE A 16 2.62 -8.19 7.39
C PHE A 16 1.37 -8.20 8.27
N SER A 17 1.19 -9.29 9.02
CA SER A 17 0.16 -9.43 10.04
C SER A 17 0.75 -9.02 11.38
N GLY A 18 0.52 -7.77 11.78
CA GLY A 18 0.70 -7.35 13.17
C GLY A 18 1.63 -6.14 13.32
N PHE A 19 1.05 -4.94 13.26
CA PHE A 19 1.68 -3.74 13.79
C PHE A 19 0.59 -2.89 14.44
N GLY A 20 0.74 -2.64 15.74
CA GLY A 20 -0.28 -2.08 16.63
C GLY A 20 0.09 -0.71 17.19
N GLY A 21 1.29 -0.20 16.89
CA GLY A 21 1.81 1.06 17.44
C GLY A 21 2.28 2.08 16.39
N GLU A 22 2.49 3.32 16.86
CA GLU A 22 2.91 4.46 16.04
C GLU A 22 4.41 4.40 15.65
N ASP A 23 5.22 3.70 16.45
CA ASP A 23 6.65 3.45 16.20
C ASP A 23 6.86 2.44 15.06
N ASP A 24 6.01 1.41 14.97
CA ASP A 24 6.00 0.43 13.88
C ASP A 24 5.84 1.10 12.50
N LEU A 25 5.11 2.21 12.47
CA LEU A 25 4.84 2.96 11.24
C LEU A 25 6.10 3.64 10.69
N ARG A 26 7.10 3.94 11.53
CA ARG A 26 8.37 4.56 11.09
C ARG A 26 9.30 3.54 10.46
N GLU A 27 9.37 2.35 11.03
CA GLU A 27 10.13 1.23 10.47
C GLU A 27 9.49 0.73 9.16
N ALA A 28 8.16 0.54 9.17
CA ALA A 28 7.41 0.15 7.98
C ALA A 28 7.58 1.16 6.83
N LYS A 29 7.58 2.47 7.12
CA LYS A 29 7.84 3.50 6.10
C LYS A 29 9.18 3.31 5.40
N SER A 30 10.24 3.06 6.16
CA SER A 30 11.59 2.94 5.59
C SER A 30 11.71 1.74 4.66
N VAL A 31 11.13 0.60 5.08
CA VAL A 31 11.05 -0.62 4.26
C VAL A 31 10.24 -0.40 2.99
N LEU A 32 9.09 0.27 3.08
CA LEU A 32 8.25 0.56 1.91
C LEU A 32 8.94 1.51 0.93
N ILE A 33 9.64 2.53 1.43
CA ILE A 33 10.43 3.40 0.57
C ILE A 33 11.47 2.58 -0.19
N GLU A 34 12.18 1.66 0.48
CA GLU A 34 13.18 0.80 -0.15
C GLU A 34 12.59 -0.12 -1.23
N GLN A 35 11.38 -0.64 -1.01
CA GLN A 35 10.71 -1.59 -1.92
C GLN A 35 10.06 -0.92 -3.14
N TYR A 36 9.57 0.30 -3.00
CA TYR A 36 8.80 0.99 -4.04
C TYR A 36 9.55 2.17 -4.68
N ARG A 37 10.73 2.54 -4.18
CA ARG A 37 11.59 3.54 -4.84
C ARG A 37 12.05 3.01 -6.20
N ARG A 38 12.12 3.91 -7.18
CA ARG A 38 12.71 3.59 -8.49
C ARG A 38 14.19 3.92 -8.55
N GLU A 39 14.60 4.93 -7.81
CA GLU A 39 15.98 5.36 -7.67
C GLU A 39 16.30 5.48 -6.18
N VAL A 40 17.58 5.39 -5.84
CA VAL A 40 18.06 5.41 -4.43
C VAL A 40 17.65 6.70 -3.69
N LYS A 41 17.41 7.80 -4.42
CA LYS A 41 16.95 9.08 -3.87
C LYS A 41 15.45 9.36 -4.08
N ASP A 42 14.70 8.43 -4.64
CA ASP A 42 13.28 8.63 -4.97
C ASP A 42 12.40 8.41 -3.74
N THR A 43 12.21 9.47 -2.95
CA THR A 43 11.32 9.51 -1.78
C THR A 43 9.95 10.11 -2.09
N GLY A 44 9.77 10.64 -3.30
CA GLY A 44 8.63 11.47 -3.67
C GLY A 44 7.76 10.92 -4.80
N SER A 45 8.15 9.82 -5.45
CA SER A 45 7.37 9.27 -6.55
C SER A 45 5.94 8.89 -6.15
N PRO A 46 5.00 8.97 -7.11
CA PRO A 46 3.62 8.56 -6.86
C PRO A 46 3.51 7.13 -6.31
N GLU A 47 4.37 6.21 -6.73
CA GLU A 47 4.40 4.81 -6.31
C GLU A 47 4.73 4.68 -4.82
N VAL A 48 5.81 5.31 -4.36
CA VAL A 48 6.20 5.32 -2.95
C VAL A 48 5.08 5.94 -2.12
N GLN A 49 4.50 7.06 -2.57
CA GLN A 49 3.39 7.69 -1.87
C GLN A 49 2.13 6.80 -1.80
N ILE A 50 1.80 6.07 -2.86
CA ILE A 50 0.65 5.15 -2.89
C ILE A 50 0.89 3.97 -1.93
N ALA A 51 2.09 3.40 -1.89
CA ALA A 51 2.45 2.33 -0.97
C ALA A 51 2.33 2.80 0.49
N LEU A 52 2.92 3.95 0.82
CA LEU A 52 2.86 4.54 2.16
C LEU A 52 1.43 4.87 2.60
N LEU A 53 0.61 5.42 1.70
CA LEU A 53 -0.79 5.70 1.99
C LEU A 53 -1.59 4.40 2.20
N SER A 54 -1.30 3.36 1.43
CA SER A 54 -2.00 2.07 1.56
C SER A 54 -1.76 1.42 2.92
N GLU A 55 -0.51 1.41 3.38
CA GLU A 55 -0.17 0.90 4.72
C GLU A 55 -0.84 1.73 5.83
N ARG A 56 -0.78 3.06 5.73
CA ARG A 56 -1.45 3.93 6.70
C ARG A 56 -2.96 3.75 6.72
N ILE A 57 -3.59 3.52 5.57
CA ILE A 57 -5.03 3.20 5.45
C ILE A 57 -5.32 1.88 6.16
N THR A 58 -4.52 0.84 5.94
CA THR A 58 -4.69 -0.47 6.61
C THR A 58 -4.59 -0.34 8.12
N TYR A 59 -3.55 0.33 8.62
CA TYR A 59 -3.36 0.60 10.05
C TYR A 59 -4.56 1.35 10.67
N LEU A 60 -4.96 2.48 10.07
CA LEU A 60 -6.09 3.27 10.59
C LEU A 60 -7.41 2.53 10.52
N THR A 61 -7.58 1.66 9.52
CA THR A 61 -8.78 0.81 9.43
C THR A 61 -8.83 -0.16 10.61
N MET A 62 -7.70 -0.73 11.03
CA MET A 62 -7.64 -1.58 12.22
C MET A 62 -7.88 -0.77 13.50
N HIS A 63 -7.23 0.38 13.65
CA HIS A 63 -7.40 1.26 14.80
C HIS A 63 -8.88 1.68 15.00
N LEU A 64 -9.55 2.08 13.93
CA LEU A 64 -10.96 2.51 13.97
C LEU A 64 -11.94 1.38 14.27
N LYS A 65 -11.57 0.10 14.10
CA LYS A 65 -12.40 -1.02 14.56
C LYS A 65 -12.53 -1.04 16.08
N SER A 66 -11.44 -0.70 16.79
CA SER A 66 -11.43 -0.61 18.26
C SER A 66 -11.92 0.76 18.76
N HIS A 67 -11.76 1.83 17.95
CA HIS A 67 -12.11 3.20 18.32
C HIS A 67 -13.24 3.77 17.44
N LEU A 68 -14.44 3.20 17.54
CA LEU A 68 -15.59 3.54 16.69
C LEU A 68 -16.02 5.01 16.74
N LYS A 69 -15.82 5.68 17.89
CA LYS A 69 -16.21 7.09 18.13
C LYS A 69 -15.15 8.11 17.67
N ASP A 70 -14.00 7.67 17.15
CA ASP A 70 -12.99 8.60 16.64
C ASP A 70 -13.36 9.11 15.24
N HIS A 71 -14.13 10.19 15.22
CA HIS A 71 -14.56 10.85 14.00
C HIS A 71 -13.43 11.67 13.33
N ALA A 72 -12.40 12.09 14.07
CA ALA A 72 -11.28 12.84 13.51
C ALA A 72 -10.40 11.92 12.66
N SER A 73 -10.02 10.76 13.20
CA SER A 73 -9.23 9.76 12.48
C SER A 73 -10.00 9.17 11.29
N ARG A 74 -11.33 9.00 11.41
CA ARG A 74 -12.18 8.58 10.27
C ARG A 74 -12.16 9.59 9.13
N ARG A 75 -12.22 10.89 9.42
CA ARG A 75 -12.06 11.94 8.39
C ARG A 75 -10.68 11.89 7.75
N GLY A 76 -9.63 11.71 8.57
CA GLY A 76 -8.26 11.49 8.09
C GLY A 76 -8.16 10.31 7.11
N LEU A 77 -8.76 9.17 7.46
CA LEU A 77 -8.81 7.97 6.64
C LEU A 77 -9.45 8.26 5.27
N ILE A 78 -10.61 8.92 5.24
CA ILE A 78 -11.31 9.26 3.98
C ILE A 78 -10.43 10.16 3.11
N MET A 79 -9.76 11.16 3.70
CA MET A 79 -8.85 12.04 2.96
C MET A 79 -7.67 11.25 2.36
N MET A 80 -7.12 10.29 3.10
CA MET A 80 -6.02 9.44 2.61
C MET A 80 -6.45 8.51 1.47
N VAL A 81 -7.63 7.90 1.56
CA VAL A 81 -8.21 7.08 0.47
C VAL A 81 -8.38 7.93 -0.79
N ASN A 82 -8.93 9.14 -0.66
CA ASN A 82 -9.11 10.07 -1.77
C ASN A 82 -7.77 10.52 -2.37
N LYS A 83 -6.76 10.81 -1.54
CA LYS A 83 -5.41 11.16 -2.01
C LYS A 83 -4.78 10.00 -2.80
N ARG A 84 -4.88 8.77 -2.29
CA ARG A 84 -4.38 7.57 -2.99
C ARG A 84 -5.06 7.38 -4.35
N ARG A 85 -6.38 7.55 -4.41
CA ARG A 85 -7.14 7.48 -5.66
C ARG A 85 -6.65 8.51 -6.68
N ARG A 86 -6.44 9.77 -6.27
CA ARG A 86 -5.92 10.83 -7.16
C ARG A 86 -4.52 10.50 -7.69
N LEU A 87 -3.65 9.92 -6.87
CA LEU A 87 -2.31 9.50 -7.30
C LEU A 87 -2.35 8.34 -8.30
N LEU A 88 -3.25 7.37 -8.09
CA LEU A 88 -3.48 6.28 -9.04
C LEU A 88 -4.04 6.81 -10.37
N ASP A 89 -5.02 7.72 -10.32
CA ASP A 89 -5.58 8.36 -11.51
C ASP A 89 -4.49 9.16 -12.27
N TYR A 90 -3.61 9.86 -11.55
CA TYR A 90 -2.47 10.56 -12.13
C TYR A 90 -1.49 9.60 -12.81
N LEU A 91 -1.11 8.50 -12.15
CA LEU A 91 -0.25 7.48 -12.75
C LEU A 91 -0.89 6.88 -13.98
N ASN A 92 -2.17 6.54 -13.94
CA ASN A 92 -2.87 5.97 -15.07
C ASN A 92 -2.89 6.91 -16.29
N ARG A 93 -3.02 8.22 -16.08
CA ARG A 93 -2.98 9.23 -17.15
C ARG A 93 -1.58 9.42 -17.73
N ARG A 94 -0.54 9.39 -16.89
CA ARG A 94 0.84 9.69 -17.32
C ARG A 94 1.56 8.45 -17.86
N ASN A 95 1.38 7.31 -17.22
CA ASN A 95 2.04 6.05 -17.54
C ASN A 95 1.16 4.86 -17.10
N PRO A 96 0.35 4.30 -18.02
CA PRO A 96 -0.54 3.17 -17.74
C PRO A 96 0.18 1.88 -17.33
N ASP A 97 1.44 1.70 -17.71
CA ASP A 97 2.22 0.51 -17.37
C ASP A 97 2.62 0.55 -15.89
N ARG A 98 3.09 1.70 -15.40
CA ARG A 98 3.39 1.93 -13.97
C ARG A 98 2.14 1.82 -13.10
N TYR A 99 1.00 2.28 -13.62
CA TYR A 99 -0.29 2.08 -12.95
C TYR A 99 -0.63 0.58 -12.79
N ARG A 100 -0.46 -0.22 -13.86
CA ARG A 100 -0.71 -1.67 -13.79
C ARG A 100 0.22 -2.35 -12.79
N GLU A 101 1.51 -2.03 -12.84
CA GLU A 101 2.50 -2.58 -11.93
C GLU A 101 2.19 -2.27 -10.46
N ILE A 102 1.85 -1.02 -10.13
CA ILE A 102 1.57 -0.65 -8.73
C ILE A 102 0.26 -1.27 -8.22
N VAL A 103 -0.76 -1.39 -9.08
CA VAL A 103 -2.04 -2.02 -8.75
C VAL A 103 -1.87 -3.51 -8.49
N GLU A 104 -1.06 -4.19 -9.31
CA GLU A 104 -0.74 -5.61 -9.15
C GLU A 104 0.09 -5.85 -7.87
N ARG A 105 1.16 -5.08 -7.69
CA ARG A 105 2.02 -5.17 -6.50
C ARG A 105 1.27 -4.92 -5.19
N LEU A 106 0.36 -3.96 -5.16
CA LEU A 106 -0.43 -3.65 -3.96
C LEU A 106 -1.74 -4.45 -3.87
N SER A 107 -2.02 -5.32 -4.85
CA SER A 107 -3.25 -6.11 -4.92
C SER A 107 -4.52 -5.27 -4.71
N LEU A 108 -4.52 -4.04 -5.23
CA LEU A 108 -5.65 -3.13 -5.09
C LEU A 108 -6.78 -3.60 -6.01
N ARG A 109 -7.84 -4.16 -5.43
CA ARG A 109 -9.03 -4.57 -6.19
C ARG A 109 -9.80 -3.34 -6.69
N LYS A 110 -10.25 -3.43 -7.94
CA LYS A 110 -11.04 -2.41 -8.64
C LYS A 110 -12.50 -2.47 -8.23
#